data_AF-A0A356UB01-F1
#
_entry.id   AF-A0A356UB01-F1
#
_cell.length_a   1.000
_cell.length_b   1.000
_cell.length_c   1.000
_cell.angle_alpha   90.00
_cell.angle_beta   90.00
_cell.angle_gamma   90.00
#
_symmetry.space_group_name_H-M   'P 1'
#
loop_
_entity.id
_entity.type
_entity.pdbx_description
1 polymer ?
#
loop_
_entity_poly.entity_id
_entity_poly.type
_entity_poly.pdbx_seq_one_letter_code
_entity_poly.pdbx_strand_id
1 'polypeptide(L)' 'MAKMLEIKASRCTLYLTEQELQSLLSRDPNLWREALRRGKAFSRATQTRERVQKKVEKERECKGGSEQ' A
#
# COMPACT_ATOMS: atom_id res chain seq x y z
N MET A 1 -8.22 -19.62 -11.63
CA MET A 1 -7.06 -19.92 -10.76
C MET A 1 -7.13 -19.00 -9.55
N ALA A 2 -6.98 -19.51 -8.33
CA ALA A 2 -7.03 -18.68 -7.13
C ALA A 2 -5.77 -17.82 -7.02
N LYS A 3 -5.92 -16.52 -6.78
CA LYS A 3 -4.80 -15.60 -6.59
C LYS A 3 -4.22 -15.83 -5.19
N MET A 4 -2.94 -16.16 -5.12
CA MET A 4 -2.22 -16.33 -3.85
C MET A 4 -1.65 -14.99 -3.38
N LEU A 5 -1.78 -14.73 -2.09
CA LEU A 5 -1.21 -13.59 -1.39
C LEU A 5 0.05 -14.07 -0.67
N GLU A 6 1.20 -13.48 -1.04
CA GLU A 6 2.47 -13.70 -0.35
C GLU A 6 2.57 -12.75 0.85
N ILE A 7 2.80 -13.29 2.05
CA ILE A 7 2.98 -12.53 3.27
C ILE A 7 4.35 -12.90 3.85
N LYS A 8 5.29 -11.95 3.79
CA LYS A 8 6.62 -12.11 4.38
C LYS A 8 6.57 -11.72 5.85
N ALA A 9 6.71 -12.71 6.73
CA ALA A 9 6.86 -12.52 8.17
C ALA A 9 8.35 -12.59 8.55
N SER A 10 8.68 -12.19 9.79
CA SER A 10 10.07 -12.06 10.23
C SER A 10 10.90 -13.35 10.18
N ARG A 11 10.27 -14.53 10.15
CA ARG A 11 10.96 -15.84 10.13
C ARG A 11 10.47 -16.80 9.04
N CYS A 12 9.42 -16.44 8.31
CA CYS A 12 8.81 -17.33 7.32
C CYS A 12 8.01 -16.54 6.28
N THR A 13 7.78 -17.16 5.13
CA THR A 13 6.90 -16.64 4.08
C THR A 13 5.64 -17.48 4.04
N LEU A 14 4.49 -16.84 4.22
CA LEU A 14 3.18 -17.47 4.16
C LEU A 14 2.57 -17.21 2.79
N TYR A 15 1.96 -18.23 2.20
CA TYR A 15 1.13 -18.10 1.01
C TYR A 15 -0.29 -18.46 1.41
N LEU A 16 -1.21 -17.52 1.24
CA LEU A 16 -2.62 -17.70 1.57
C LEU A 16 -3.49 -17.30 0.38
N THR A 17 -4.58 -17.99 0.17
CA THR A 17 -5.64 -17.50 -0.71
C THR A 17 -6.44 -16.39 -0.03
N GLU A 18 -7.14 -15.59 -0.81
CA GLU A 18 -8.03 -14.54 -0.28
C GLU A 18 -9.12 -15.13 0.64
N GLN A 19 -9.65 -16.30 0.29
CA GLN A 19 -10.68 -16.99 1.08
C GLN A 19 -10.14 -17.48 2.43
N GLU A 20 -8.95 -18.06 2.47
CA GLU A 20 -8.30 -18.50 3.72
C GLU A 20 -7.98 -17.32 4.61
N LEU A 21 -7.47 -16.23 4.03
CA LEU A 21 -7.17 -15.00 4.76
C LEU A 21 -8.45 -14.40 5.37
N GLN A 22 -9.52 -14.33 4.58
CA GLN A 22 -10.82 -13.86 5.05
C GLN A 22 -11.40 -14.77 6.14
N SER A 23 -11.23 -16.09 6.02
CA SER A 23 -11.69 -17.07 7.02
C SER A 23 -10.88 -17.05 8.32
N LEU A 24 -9.61 -16.68 8.27
CA LEU A 24 -8.77 -16.45 9.45
C LEU A 24 -9.17 -15.17 10.16
N LEU A 25 -9.38 -14.09 9.40
CA LEU A 25 -9.67 -12.76 9.95
C LEU A 25 -11.14 -12.60 10.38
N SER A 26 -12.05 -13.42 9.86
CA SER A 26 -13.44 -13.47 10.34
C SER A 26 -13.55 -13.96 11.79
N ARG A 27 -12.54 -14.69 12.29
CA ARG A 27 -12.49 -15.13 13.69
C ARG A 27 -12.28 -13.99 14.68
N ASP A 28 -11.63 -12.90 14.24
CA ASP A 28 -11.48 -11.67 15.02
C ASP A 28 -11.80 -10.43 14.16
N PRO A 29 -13.06 -9.98 14.19
CA PRO A 29 -13.50 -8.82 13.42
C PRO A 29 -12.79 -7.51 13.77
N ASN A 30 -12.28 -7.38 15.01
CA ASN A 30 -11.56 -6.17 15.42
C ASN A 30 -10.18 -6.11 14.76
N LEU A 31 -9.49 -7.25 14.70
CA LEU A 31 -8.22 -7.38 13.97
C LEU A 31 -8.41 -7.06 12.48
N TRP A 32 -9.49 -7.55 11.87
CA TRP A 32 -9.84 -7.24 10.48
C TRP A 32 -10.04 -5.74 10.25
N ARG A 33 -10.82 -5.08 11.12
CA ARG A 33 -11.07 -3.63 11.02
C ARG A 33 -9.80 -2.81 11.12
N GLU A 34 -8.91 -3.15 12.06
CA GLU A 34 -7.62 -2.47 12.21
C GLU A 34 -6.70 -2.70 11.01
N ALA A 35 -6.67 -3.92 10.46
CA ALA A 35 -5.90 -4.22 9.25
C ALA A 35 -6.36 -3.36 8.05
N LEU A 36 -7.68 -3.22 7.83
CA LEU A 36 -8.24 -2.35 6.79
C LEU A 36 -7.89 -0.87 7.02
N ARG A 37 -7.94 -0.41 8.28
CA ARG A 37 -7.59 0.97 8.64
C ARG A 37 -6.12 1.28 8.31
N ARG A 38 -5.21 0.36 8.66
CA ARG A 38 -3.79 0.45 8.31
C ARG A 38 -3.58 0.46 6.79
N GLY A 39 -4.22 -0.46 6.07
CA GLY A 39 -4.12 -0.53 4.60
C GLY A 39 -4.48 0.80 3.93
N LYS A 40 -5.60 1.43 4.33
CA LYS A 40 -6.00 2.75 3.81
C LYS A 40 -4.99 3.85 4.13
N ALA A 41 -4.41 3.84 5.32
CA ALA A 41 -3.39 4.82 5.70
C ALA A 41 -2.13 4.69 4.81
N PHE A 42 -1.66 3.47 4.57
CA PHE A 42 -0.55 3.21 3.66
C PHE A 42 -0.86 3.68 2.24
N SER A 43 -2.01 3.30 1.66
CA SER A 43 -2.38 3.73 0.31
C SER A 43 -2.47 5.26 0.18
N ARG A 44 -3.03 5.95 1.20
CA ARG A 44 -3.10 7.41 1.23
C ARG A 44 -1.71 8.04 1.33
N ALA A 45 -0.83 7.49 2.16
CA ALA A 45 0.54 7.96 2.28
C ALA A 45 1.30 7.81 0.96
N THR A 46 1.19 6.65 0.29
CA THR A 46 1.78 6.41 -1.03
C THR A 46 1.26 7.40 -2.07
N GLN A 47 -0.06 7.57 -2.17
CA GLN A 47 -0.66 8.52 -3.10
C GLN A 47 -0.24 9.97 -2.82
N THR A 48 -0.09 10.34 -1.55
CA THR A 48 0.37 11.68 -1.17
C THR A 48 1.82 11.90 -1.60
N ARG A 49 2.69 10.92 -1.37
CA ARG A 49 4.09 10.95 -1.82
C ARG A 49 4.19 11.11 -3.34
N GLU A 50 3.43 10.33 -4.10
CA GLU A 50 3.39 10.44 -5.57
C GLU A 50 2.95 11.82 -6.03
N ARG A 51 1.92 12.42 -5.40
CA ARG A 51 1.46 13.77 -5.73
C ARG A 51 2.51 14.84 -5.42
N VAL A 52 3.20 14.72 -4.29
CA VAL A 52 4.28 15.64 -3.92
C VAL A 52 5.44 15.52 -4.89
N GLN A 53 5.85 14.29 -5.24
CA GLN A 53 6.93 14.04 -6.19
C GLN A 53 6.61 14.65 -7.57
N LYS A 54 5.39 14.46 -8.08
CA LYS A 54 4.93 15.09 -9.33
C LYS A 54 4.94 16.62 -9.28
N LYS A 55 4.60 17.23 -8.14
CA LYS A 55 4.67 18.69 -7.99
C LYS A 55 6.11 19.19 -8.01
N VAL A 56 7.01 18.52 -7.29
CA VAL A 56 8.44 18.87 -7.24
C VAL A 56 9.09 18.72 -8.61
N GLU A 57 8.80 17.65 -9.33
CA GLU A 57 9.27 17.43 -10.70
C GLU A 57 8.78 18.52 -11.64
N LYS A 58 7.48 18.82 -11.61
CA LYS A 58 6.88 19.91 -12.39
C LYS A 58 7.49 21.28 -12.07
N GLU A 59 7.76 21.58 -10.80
CA GLU A 59 8.42 22.83 -10.39
C GLU A 59 9.88 22.91 -10.87
N ARG A 60 10.59 21.78 -10.94
CA ARG A 60 11.95 21.73 -11.50
C ARG A 60 11.95 21.94 -13.01
N GLU A 61 11.01 21.33 -13.73
CA GLU A 61 10.83 21.54 -15.17
C GLU A 61 10.48 23.00 -15.50
N CYS A 62 9.62 23.65 -14.70
CA CYS A 62 9.28 25.05 -14.93
C CYS A 62 10.41 26.05 -14.60
N LYS A 63 11.33 25.70 -13.68
CA LYS A 63 12.46 26.57 -13.30
C LYS A 63 13.70 26.39 -14.17
N GLY A 64 13.80 25.31 -14.94
CA GLY A 64 14.91 25.05 -15.86
C GLY A 64 14.80 25.73 -17.23
N GLY A 65 13.77 26.55 -17.48
CA GLY A 65 13.51 27.20 -18.76
C GLY A 65 13.85 28.70 -18.83
N SER A 66 14.52 29.26 -17.81
CA SER A 66 14.79 30.70 -17.71
C SER A 66 16.27 31.02 -17.48
N GLU A 67 17.15 30.37 -18.25
CA GLU A 67 18.53 30.79 -18.50
C GLU A 67 18.88 30.53 -19.97
N GLN A 68 18.36 31.35 -20.89
CA GLN A 68 18.97 31.67 -22.19
C GLN A 68 18.70 33.14 -22.51
#